data_AF-A0A2V8IT41-F1
#
_entry.id   AF-A0A2V8IT41-F1
#
_cell.length_a   1.000
_cell.length_b   1.000
_cell.length_c   1.000
_cell.angle_alpha   90.00
_cell.angle_beta   90.00
_cell.angle_gamma   90.00
#
_symmetry.space_group_name_H-M   'P 1'
#
loop_
_entity.id
_entity.type
_entity.pdbx_description
1 polymer ?
#
loop_
_entity_poly.entity_id
_entity_poly.type
_entity_poly.pdbx_seq_one_letter_code
_entity_poly.pdbx_strand_id
1 'polypeptide(L)'
;MDLDVTYKFIDDIVREIAALTPGPYFHAGGDEVKMLTPDQYRRFVERVQTIVQSHGKQMIGWDEVSVATLLPASIVQHWRPDASKQLLAGSPHLVLSPADRAYLDMKYDDSTLLGLNWAGNVSLRKAYDWDPEALVPGARAGAVLGVEAPVWSETLTNMDGSLGRRKPSARGMRSRSASPRRRHAGPPWA
;
A
#
# COMPACT_ATOMS: atom_id res chain seq x y z
N MET A 1 10.53 -10.87 -23.10
CA MET A 1 10.31 -10.01 -21.93
C MET A 1 11.10 -10.43 -20.70
N ASP A 2 12.11 -11.31 -20.86
CA ASP A 2 13.19 -11.52 -19.89
C ASP A 2 14.49 -11.05 -20.55
N LEU A 3 14.58 -9.74 -20.80
CA LEU A 3 15.80 -9.18 -21.37
C LEU A 3 16.75 -8.89 -20.20
N ASP A 4 17.98 -9.43 -20.24
CA ASP A 4 18.95 -9.22 -19.16
C ASP A 4 19.28 -7.75 -18.92
N VAL A 5 19.20 -6.93 -19.97
CA VAL A 5 19.39 -5.47 -19.87
C VAL A 5 18.34 -4.81 -18.95
N THR A 6 17.11 -5.31 -18.90
CA THR A 6 16.08 -4.79 -17.99
C THR A 6 16.47 -5.03 -16.54
N TYR A 7 16.95 -6.23 -16.21
CA TYR A 7 17.32 -6.56 -14.84
C TYR A 7 18.62 -5.89 -14.42
N LYS A 8 19.57 -5.69 -15.33
CA LYS A 8 20.75 -4.86 -15.07
C LYS A 8 20.37 -3.42 -14.76
N PHE A 9 19.46 -2.84 -15.54
CA PHE A 9 18.95 -1.48 -15.29
C PHE A 9 18.28 -1.36 -13.92
N ILE A 10 17.45 -2.34 -13.55
CA ILE A 10 16.81 -2.37 -12.22
C ILE A 10 17.85 -2.52 -11.12
N ASP A 11 18.84 -3.40 -11.28
CA ASP A 11 19.92 -3.59 -10.32
C ASP A 11 20.72 -2.30 -10.07
N ASP A 12 21.06 -1.57 -11.14
CA ASP A 12 21.75 -0.28 -11.03
C ASP A 12 20.94 0.76 -10.25
N ILE A 13 19.63 0.87 -10.52
CA ILE A 13 18.74 1.78 -9.79
C ILE A 13 18.63 1.38 -8.32
N VAL A 14 18.37 0.10 -8.05
CA VAL A 14 18.20 -0.40 -6.68
C VAL A 14 19.47 -0.18 -5.88
N ARG A 15 20.64 -0.49 -6.44
CA ARG A 15 21.95 -0.27 -5.82
C ARG A 15 22.14 1.19 -5.40
N GLU A 16 21.89 2.14 -6.30
CA GLU A 16 22.13 3.56 -6.04
C GLU A 16 21.16 4.14 -5.00
N ILE A 17 19.87 3.82 -5.11
CA ILE A 17 18.87 4.27 -4.14
C ILE A 17 19.10 3.59 -2.79
N ALA A 18 19.45 2.31 -2.76
CA ALA A 18 19.72 1.58 -1.52
C ALA A 18 20.91 2.17 -0.74
N ALA A 19 21.95 2.63 -1.44
CA ALA A 19 23.10 3.29 -0.83
C ALA A 19 22.75 4.66 -0.18
N LEU A 20 21.73 5.34 -0.71
CA LEU A 20 21.24 6.61 -0.16
C LEU A 20 20.17 6.44 0.94
N THR A 21 19.62 5.24 1.09
CA THR A 21 18.48 4.97 1.96
C THR A 21 18.95 4.21 3.20
N PRO A 22 19.06 4.81 4.40
CA PRO A 22 19.48 4.09 5.60
C PRO A 22 18.43 3.10 6.09
N GLY A 23 17.15 3.32 5.77
CA GLY A 23 16.06 2.42 6.10
C GLY A 23 16.22 1.03 5.46
N PRO A 24 15.62 -0.02 6.04
CA PRO A 24 15.78 -1.39 5.55
C PRO A 24 14.85 -1.73 4.38
N TYR A 25 13.95 -0.84 3.98
CA TYR A 25 12.89 -1.13 3.01
C TYR A 25 13.16 -0.49 1.65
N PHE A 26 12.70 -1.16 0.58
CA PHE A 26 12.67 -0.63 -0.78
C PHE A 26 11.31 -0.96 -1.40
N HIS A 27 10.52 0.05 -1.75
CA HIS A 27 9.23 -0.17 -2.41
C HIS A 27 9.44 -0.32 -3.93
N ALA A 28 9.19 -1.51 -4.46
CA ALA A 28 9.38 -1.85 -5.87
C ALA A 28 8.12 -1.62 -6.73
N GLY A 29 7.00 -1.22 -6.12
CA GLY A 29 5.74 -0.96 -6.83
C GLY A 29 5.04 -2.27 -7.21
N GLY A 30 4.81 -2.47 -8.50
CA GLY A 30 4.20 -3.69 -9.06
C GLY A 30 2.71 -3.57 -9.38
N ASP A 31 2.12 -2.39 -9.23
CA ASP A 31 0.72 -2.10 -9.51
C ASP A 31 0.41 -1.97 -11.01
N GLU A 32 -0.86 -2.21 -11.37
CA GLU A 32 -1.45 -1.92 -12.68
C GLU A 32 -0.72 -2.47 -13.93
N VAL A 33 0.04 -3.56 -13.80
CA VAL A 33 0.76 -4.17 -14.92
C VAL A 33 -0.20 -4.95 -15.84
N LYS A 34 -0.64 -4.31 -16.93
CA LYS A 34 -1.64 -4.86 -17.87
C LYS A 34 -1.05 -5.65 -19.05
N MET A 35 0.24 -5.47 -19.33
CA MET A 35 0.87 -6.00 -20.57
C MET A 35 1.56 -7.34 -20.38
N LEU A 36 1.87 -7.75 -19.15
CA LEU A 36 2.52 -9.02 -18.86
C LEU A 36 1.50 -10.14 -18.75
N THR A 37 1.86 -11.33 -19.23
CA THR A 37 1.13 -12.54 -18.82
C THR A 37 1.34 -12.78 -17.32
N PRO A 38 0.43 -13.49 -16.63
CA PRO A 38 0.57 -13.80 -15.21
C PRO A 38 1.93 -14.43 -14.86
N ASP A 39 2.41 -15.34 -15.71
CA ASP A 39 3.70 -16.03 -15.52
C ASP A 39 4.90 -15.10 -15.70
N GLN A 40 4.82 -14.16 -16.66
CA GLN A 40 5.87 -13.15 -16.85
C GLN A 40 5.94 -12.20 -15.66
N TYR A 41 4.79 -11.74 -15.18
CA TYR A 41 4.71 -10.87 -14.01
C TYR A 41 5.26 -11.55 -12.75
N ARG A 42 4.89 -12.82 -12.48
CA ARG A 42 5.45 -13.58 -11.35
C ARG A 42 6.98 -13.67 -11.41
N ARG A 43 7.55 -14.07 -12.54
CA ARG A 43 9.01 -14.15 -12.69
C ARG A 43 9.69 -12.80 -12.53
N PHE A 44 9.07 -11.73 -13.05
CA PHE A 44 9.58 -10.38 -12.91
C PHE A 44 9.67 -9.99 -11.42
N VAL A 45 8.57 -10.14 -10.67
CA VAL A 45 8.53 -9.86 -9.23
C VAL A 45 9.58 -10.71 -8.48
N GLU A 46 9.70 -11.99 -8.81
CA GLU A 46 10.65 -12.91 -8.16
C GLU A 46 12.12 -12.52 -8.38
N ARG A 47 12.45 -12.01 -9.58
CA ARG A 47 13.79 -11.50 -9.87
C ARG A 47 14.04 -10.15 -9.19
N VAL A 48 13.06 -9.25 -9.21
CA VAL A 48 13.18 -7.92 -8.58
C VAL A 48 13.37 -8.02 -7.06
N GLN A 49 12.62 -8.89 -6.36
CA GLN A 49 12.81 -9.05 -4.91
C GLN A 49 14.21 -9.58 -4.56
N THR A 50 14.79 -10.43 -5.43
CA THR A 50 16.14 -10.98 -5.23
C THR A 50 17.20 -9.87 -5.38
N ILE A 51 17.02 -8.99 -6.36
CA ILE A 51 17.86 -7.78 -6.54
C ILE A 51 17.74 -6.87 -5.32
N VAL A 52 16.53 -6.59 -4.84
CA VAL A 52 16.33 -5.77 -3.64
C VAL A 52 17.02 -6.37 -2.43
N GLN A 53 16.92 -7.70 -2.25
CA GLN A 53 17.57 -8.42 -1.16
C GLN A 53 19.10 -8.41 -1.27
N SER A 54 19.67 -8.51 -2.46
CA SER A 54 21.14 -8.51 -2.64
C SER A 54 21.79 -7.19 -2.23
N HIS A 55 21.04 -6.08 -2.28
CA HIS A 55 21.45 -4.76 -1.78
C HIS A 55 21.05 -4.50 -0.31
N GLY A 56 20.73 -5.56 0.44
CA GLY A 56 20.48 -5.50 1.88
C GLY A 56 19.14 -4.85 2.26
N LYS A 57 18.18 -4.81 1.34
CA LYS A 57 16.83 -4.24 1.57
C LYS A 57 15.76 -5.33 1.59
N GLN A 58 14.64 -5.01 2.23
CA GLN A 58 13.41 -5.78 2.21
C GLN A 58 12.46 -5.15 1.21
N MET A 59 11.95 -5.96 0.28
CA MET A 59 11.03 -5.47 -0.74
C MET A 59 9.65 -5.18 -0.16
N ILE A 60 9.09 -4.03 -0.50
CA ILE A 60 7.65 -3.74 -0.40
C ILE A 60 7.08 -3.69 -1.83
N GLY A 61 5.89 -4.23 -2.05
CA GLY A 61 5.17 -4.08 -3.32
C GLY A 61 3.66 -4.01 -3.10
N TRP A 62 2.95 -3.45 -4.06
CA TRP A 62 1.48 -3.40 -4.05
C TRP A 62 0.88 -4.80 -4.16
N ASP A 63 -0.38 -4.98 -3.72
CA ASP A 63 -0.97 -6.31 -3.58
C ASP A 63 -1.00 -7.21 -4.82
N GLU A 64 -0.85 -6.67 -6.02
CA GLU A 64 -0.59 -7.43 -7.22
C GLU A 64 0.59 -8.40 -7.07
N VAL A 65 1.65 -8.03 -6.34
CA VAL A 65 2.84 -8.88 -6.17
C VAL A 65 2.55 -10.17 -5.41
N SER A 66 1.41 -10.27 -4.70
CA SER A 66 1.04 -11.46 -3.91
C SER A 66 0.79 -12.71 -4.75
N VAL A 67 0.73 -12.58 -6.08
CA VAL A 67 0.63 -13.73 -7.00
C VAL A 67 1.96 -14.46 -7.16
N ALA A 68 3.08 -13.82 -6.82
CA ALA A 68 4.42 -14.38 -6.95
C ALA A 68 4.86 -15.18 -5.71
N THR A 69 5.92 -15.97 -5.85
CA THR A 69 6.55 -16.64 -4.69
C THR A 69 7.40 -15.63 -3.93
N LEU A 70 6.84 -15.03 -2.87
CA LEU A 70 7.51 -13.97 -2.11
C LEU A 70 8.55 -14.52 -1.12
N LEU A 71 9.67 -13.82 -0.99
CA LEU A 71 10.67 -14.07 0.05
C LEU A 71 10.06 -13.83 1.45
N PRO A 72 10.52 -14.52 2.50
CA PRO A 72 9.94 -14.40 3.85
C PRO A 72 9.92 -12.99 4.43
N ALA A 73 10.85 -12.13 3.99
CA ALA A 73 10.95 -10.75 4.46
C ALA A 73 10.18 -9.75 3.58
N SER A 74 9.58 -10.18 2.47
CA SER A 74 8.84 -9.31 1.57
C SER A 74 7.52 -8.86 2.20
N ILE A 75 7.15 -7.62 1.94
CA ILE A 75 5.94 -6.98 2.48
C ILE A 75 5.00 -6.65 1.31
N VAL A 76 3.72 -6.97 1.50
CA VAL A 76 2.67 -6.65 0.54
C VAL A 76 1.82 -5.49 1.05
N GLN A 77 1.67 -4.45 0.24
CA GLN A 77 0.81 -3.30 0.54
C GLN A 77 -0.56 -3.45 -0.13
N HIS A 78 -1.58 -3.71 0.68
CA HIS A 78 -2.94 -3.97 0.21
C HIS A 78 -3.73 -2.69 -0.01
N TRP A 79 -4.11 -2.44 -1.26
CA TRP A 79 -4.83 -1.23 -1.66
C TRP A 79 -6.14 -1.52 -2.39
N ARG A 80 -6.25 -2.60 -3.15
CA ARG A 80 -7.43 -2.88 -3.98
C ARG A 80 -8.54 -3.52 -3.16
N PRO A 81 -9.74 -2.91 -3.05
CA PRO A 81 -10.84 -3.53 -2.30
C PRO A 81 -11.19 -4.95 -2.79
N ASP A 82 -11.09 -5.19 -4.09
CA ASP A 82 -11.42 -6.41 -4.82
C ASP A 82 -10.26 -7.44 -4.90
N ALA A 83 -9.07 -7.15 -4.35
CA ALA A 83 -7.99 -8.14 -4.36
C ALA A 83 -8.36 -9.40 -3.55
N SER A 84 -7.86 -10.55 -4.04
CA SER A 84 -8.09 -11.86 -3.44
C SER A 84 -7.56 -11.92 -2.01
N LYS A 85 -8.47 -12.01 -1.03
CA LYS A 85 -8.11 -12.11 0.40
C LYS A 85 -7.35 -13.40 0.71
N GLN A 86 -7.57 -14.47 -0.04
CA GLN A 86 -6.83 -15.73 0.11
C GLN A 86 -5.35 -15.56 -0.28
N LEU A 87 -5.05 -14.85 -1.38
CA LEU A 87 -3.67 -14.60 -1.78
C LEU A 87 -2.96 -13.65 -0.79
N LEU A 88 -3.66 -12.60 -0.37
CA LEU A 88 -3.16 -11.67 0.64
C LEU A 88 -2.88 -12.37 1.98
N ALA A 89 -3.75 -13.28 2.42
CA ALA A 89 -3.57 -14.05 3.65
C ALA A 89 -2.31 -14.94 3.63
N GLY A 90 -1.90 -15.39 2.43
CA GLY A 90 -0.67 -16.14 2.22
C GLY A 90 0.60 -15.29 2.16
N SER A 91 0.50 -13.96 2.18
CA SER A 91 1.65 -13.07 2.13
C SER A 91 2.42 -13.07 3.47
N PRO A 92 3.77 -12.98 3.47
CA PRO A 92 4.55 -13.05 4.72
C PRO A 92 4.22 -11.91 5.69
N HIS A 93 4.08 -10.71 5.13
CA HIS A 93 3.81 -9.46 5.84
C HIS A 93 2.88 -8.57 5.03
N LEU A 94 2.06 -7.78 5.72
CA LEU A 94 1.04 -6.91 5.13
C LEU A 94 1.13 -5.49 5.71
N VAL A 95 1.05 -4.49 4.82
CA VAL A 95 0.67 -3.11 5.15
C VAL A 95 -0.68 -2.85 4.52
N LEU A 96 -1.62 -2.24 5.25
CA LEU A 96 -2.99 -2.05 4.78
C LEU A 96 -3.25 -0.59 4.45
N SER A 97 -3.58 -0.33 3.18
CA SER A 97 -3.94 1.00 2.67
C SER A 97 -5.08 0.90 1.65
N PRO A 98 -6.25 0.31 2.01
CA PRO A 98 -7.34 0.09 1.07
C PRO A 98 -7.85 1.43 0.50
N ALA A 99 -7.92 1.55 -0.82
CA ALA A 99 -8.24 2.80 -1.50
C ALA A 99 -9.60 3.38 -1.09
N ASP A 100 -10.57 2.52 -0.76
CA ASP A 100 -11.90 2.92 -0.33
C ASP A 100 -11.97 3.39 1.14
N ARG A 101 -10.85 3.39 1.88
CA ARG A 101 -10.76 3.88 3.28
C ARG A 101 -9.59 4.84 3.51
N ALA A 102 -8.44 4.55 2.91
CA ALA A 102 -7.14 5.05 3.36
C ALA A 102 -6.51 6.06 2.41
N TYR A 103 -7.01 6.18 1.18
CA TYR A 103 -6.44 7.09 0.20
C TYR A 103 -6.86 8.53 0.51
N LEU A 104 -5.83 9.33 0.80
CA LEU A 104 -5.75 10.79 0.85
C LEU A 104 -6.67 11.50 -0.13
N ASP A 105 -6.54 11.05 -1.36
CA ASP A 105 -7.02 11.64 -2.60
C ASP A 105 -8.40 11.22 -3.01
N MET A 106 -9.06 10.33 -2.28
CA MET A 106 -10.49 10.12 -2.48
C MET A 106 -11.30 11.28 -1.95
N LYS A 107 -12.33 11.68 -2.71
CA LYS A 107 -13.29 12.70 -2.30
C LYS A 107 -14.06 12.27 -1.05
N TYR A 108 -14.40 13.21 -0.18
CA TYR A 108 -15.22 12.93 1.01
C TYR A 108 -16.70 12.75 0.65
N ASP A 109 -17.15 13.57 -0.30
CA ASP A 109 -18.49 13.66 -0.85
C ASP A 109 -18.43 14.39 -2.21
N ASP A 110 -19.58 14.55 -2.87
CA ASP A 110 -19.68 15.16 -4.20
C ASP A 110 -19.36 16.66 -4.20
N SER A 111 -19.39 17.33 -3.04
CA SER A 111 -18.99 18.74 -2.89
C SER A 111 -17.48 18.92 -2.82
N THR A 112 -16.72 17.83 -2.66
CA THR A 112 -15.26 17.87 -2.57
C THR A 112 -14.67 18.25 -3.92
N LEU A 113 -13.97 19.40 -3.94
CA LEU A 113 -13.42 19.98 -5.18
C LEU A 113 -12.24 19.19 -5.75
N LEU A 114 -11.31 18.77 -4.88
CA LEU A 114 -10.07 18.09 -5.26
C LEU A 114 -10.11 16.61 -4.92
N GLY A 115 -9.33 15.81 -5.63
CA GLY A 115 -9.32 14.36 -5.49
C GLY A 115 -10.17 13.65 -6.53
N LEU A 116 -10.17 12.32 -6.41
CA LEU A 116 -10.81 11.38 -7.28
C LEU A 116 -11.92 10.63 -6.53
N ASN A 117 -12.75 9.88 -7.24
CA ASN A 117 -13.83 9.09 -6.63
C ASN A 117 -13.94 7.67 -7.23
N TRP A 118 -12.86 7.18 -7.86
CA TRP A 118 -12.86 5.87 -8.51
C TRP A 118 -13.04 4.72 -7.51
N ALA A 119 -12.56 4.87 -6.27
CA ALA A 119 -12.79 3.94 -5.16
C ALA A 119 -14.05 4.30 -4.32
N GLY A 120 -14.90 5.18 -4.84
CA GLY A 120 -16.03 5.80 -4.15
C GLY A 120 -15.61 6.92 -3.20
N ASN A 121 -16.61 7.59 -2.62
CA ASN A 121 -16.37 8.64 -1.64
C ASN A 121 -15.93 8.05 -0.29
N VAL A 122 -14.96 8.69 0.35
CA VAL A 122 -14.34 8.27 1.61
C VAL A 122 -14.58 9.35 2.67
N SER A 123 -15.75 9.28 3.31
CA SER A 123 -16.07 10.14 4.44
C SER A 123 -15.11 9.92 5.62
N LEU A 124 -15.03 10.88 6.55
CA LEU A 124 -14.20 10.73 7.76
C LEU A 124 -14.58 9.50 8.58
N ARG A 125 -15.88 9.16 8.65
CA ARG A 125 -16.34 7.94 9.29
C ARG A 125 -15.84 6.71 8.55
N LYS A 126 -15.93 6.66 7.22
CA LYS A 126 -15.45 5.52 6.43
C LYS A 126 -13.94 5.32 6.58
N ALA A 127 -13.17 6.41 6.55
CA ALA A 127 -11.73 6.40 6.77
C ALA A 127 -11.34 5.95 8.18
N TYR A 128 -12.20 6.24 9.17
CA TYR A 128 -11.95 5.89 10.56
C TYR A 128 -12.58 4.58 11.01
N ASP A 129 -13.67 4.07 10.46
CA ASP A 129 -14.48 3.01 11.08
C ASP A 129 -14.30 1.65 10.37
N TRP A 130 -13.13 1.05 10.55
CA TRP A 130 -12.78 -0.26 9.98
C TRP A 130 -11.68 -0.96 10.78
N ASP A 131 -11.79 -2.26 11.01
CA ASP A 131 -10.74 -3.04 11.69
C ASP A 131 -9.70 -3.54 10.68
N PRO A 132 -8.42 -3.10 10.75
CA PRO A 132 -7.38 -3.57 9.84
C PRO A 132 -7.15 -5.08 9.94
N GLU A 133 -7.27 -5.67 11.13
CA GLU A 133 -7.08 -7.13 11.31
C GLU A 133 -8.20 -7.94 10.65
N ALA A 134 -9.38 -7.36 10.46
CA ALA A 134 -10.51 -8.00 9.81
C ALA A 134 -10.49 -7.89 8.28
N LEU A 135 -9.62 -7.04 7.70
CA LEU A 135 -9.62 -6.74 6.28
C LEU A 135 -9.09 -7.90 5.41
N VAL A 136 -8.20 -8.72 5.98
CA VAL A 136 -7.63 -9.91 5.32
C VAL A 136 -7.88 -11.13 6.20
N PRO A 137 -9.10 -11.72 6.15
CA PRO A 137 -9.41 -12.92 6.90
C PRO A 137 -8.44 -14.06 6.56
N GLY A 138 -7.96 -14.75 7.58
CA GLY A 138 -7.02 -15.88 7.42
C GLY A 138 -5.54 -15.47 7.32
N ALA A 139 -5.22 -14.17 7.35
CA ALA A 139 -3.82 -13.74 7.49
C ALA A 139 -3.21 -14.30 8.78
N ARG A 140 -1.93 -14.69 8.71
CA ARG A 140 -1.20 -15.19 9.88
C ARG A 140 -1.21 -14.14 11.00
N ALA A 141 -1.35 -14.58 12.25
CA ALA A 141 -1.24 -13.69 13.40
C ALA A 141 0.09 -12.90 13.36
N GLY A 142 -0.02 -11.57 13.44
CA GLY A 142 1.13 -10.66 13.34
C GLY A 142 1.69 -10.46 11.93
N ALA A 143 1.03 -10.94 10.87
CA ALA A 143 1.42 -10.61 9.49
C ALA A 143 1.11 -9.15 9.15
N VAL A 144 0.01 -8.60 9.67
CA VAL A 144 -0.35 -7.19 9.50
C VAL A 144 0.59 -6.33 10.35
N LEU A 145 1.49 -5.60 9.68
CA LEU A 145 2.49 -4.74 10.31
C LEU A 145 1.92 -3.36 10.67
N GLY A 146 0.89 -2.91 9.96
CA GLY A 146 0.28 -1.61 10.19
C GLY A 146 -0.59 -1.13 9.03
N VAL A 147 -0.87 0.17 9.05
CA VAL A 147 -1.67 0.86 8.03
C VAL A 147 -0.87 2.01 7.41
N GLU A 148 -1.16 2.32 6.15
CA GLU A 148 -0.62 3.48 5.45
C GLU A 148 -1.75 4.35 4.88
N ALA A 149 -1.48 5.65 4.72
CA ALA A 149 -2.39 6.64 4.17
C ALA A 149 -1.79 7.32 2.92
N PRO A 150 -1.83 6.67 1.75
CA PRO A 150 -1.27 7.24 0.52
C PRO A 150 -1.98 8.52 0.13
N VAL A 151 -1.24 9.44 -0.51
CA VAL A 151 -1.81 10.65 -1.11
C VAL A 151 -1.32 10.72 -2.54
N TRP A 152 -2.18 10.33 -3.49
CA TRP A 152 -1.91 10.55 -4.90
C TRP A 152 -2.15 12.02 -5.26
N SER A 153 -1.33 12.54 -6.18
CA SER A 153 -1.21 13.98 -6.43
C SER A 153 -1.68 14.43 -7.81
N GLU A 154 -2.44 13.63 -8.56
CA GLU A 154 -2.91 13.98 -9.91
C GLU A 154 -3.73 15.27 -9.92
N THR A 155 -4.48 15.52 -8.85
CA THR A 155 -5.32 16.73 -8.68
C THR A 155 -4.72 17.73 -7.68
N LEU A 156 -3.56 17.43 -7.10
CA LEU A 156 -2.90 18.24 -6.07
C LEU A 156 -1.63 18.87 -6.64
N THR A 157 -1.67 20.17 -6.94
CA THR A 157 -0.56 20.88 -7.59
C THR A 157 0.24 21.78 -6.65
N ASN A 158 -0.24 21.98 -5.42
CA ASN A 158 0.43 22.82 -4.41
C ASN A 158 0.13 22.35 -2.97
N MET A 159 0.88 22.91 -2.01
CA MET A 159 0.73 22.55 -0.59
C MET A 159 -0.64 22.93 -0.01
N ASP A 160 -1.27 24.00 -0.53
CA ASP A 160 -2.59 24.46 -0.07
C ASP A 160 -3.70 23.43 -0.37
N GLY A 161 -3.61 22.75 -1.52
CA GLY A 161 -4.51 21.65 -1.89
C GLY A 161 -4.30 20.39 -1.05
N SER A 162 -3.07 20.10 -0.61
CA SER A 162 -2.70 18.83 0.03
C SER A 162 -2.91 18.79 1.56
N LEU A 163 -2.62 19.88 2.29
CA LEU A 163 -2.49 19.86 3.76
C LEU A 163 -3.57 20.65 4.51
N GLY A 164 -4.21 21.64 3.89
CA GLY A 164 -5.18 22.50 4.56
C GLY A 164 -6.51 21.81 4.87
N ARG A 165 -7.01 20.97 3.94
CA ARG A 165 -8.37 20.39 4.01
C ARG A 165 -8.41 18.92 4.44
N ARG A 166 -7.27 18.23 4.51
CA ARG A 166 -7.19 16.77 4.74
C ARG A 166 -6.71 16.34 6.14
N LYS A 167 -6.51 17.29 7.06
CA LYS A 167 -6.04 17.03 8.43
C LYS A 167 -6.87 16.04 9.27
N PRO A 168 -8.22 15.97 9.15
CA PRO A 168 -9.00 15.08 10.01
C PRO A 168 -8.78 13.60 9.71
N SER A 169 -8.65 13.20 8.44
CA SER A 169 -8.47 11.79 8.05
C SER A 169 -7.09 11.26 8.45
N ALA A 170 -6.02 12.04 8.25
CA ALA A 170 -4.67 11.66 8.65
C ALA A 170 -4.52 11.42 10.18
N ARG A 171 -5.22 12.21 11.02
CA ARG A 171 -5.23 12.00 12.48
C ARG A 171 -5.98 10.74 12.89
N GLY A 172 -7.08 10.43 12.21
CA GLY A 172 -7.85 9.21 12.45
C GLY A 172 -7.00 7.95 12.23
N MET A 173 -6.24 7.92 11.14
CA MET A 173 -5.40 6.76 10.79
C MET A 173 -4.21 6.56 11.75
N ARG A 174 -3.56 7.65 12.18
CA ARG A 174 -2.50 7.60 13.21
C ARG A 174 -2.98 7.00 14.54
N SER A 175 -4.25 7.23 14.91
CA SER A 175 -4.78 6.65 16.16
C SER A 175 -4.98 5.13 16.07
N ARG A 176 -5.30 4.60 14.89
CA ARG A 176 -5.50 3.16 14.66
C ARG A 176 -4.20 2.36 14.63
N SER A 177 -3.13 2.93 14.08
CA SER A 177 -1.81 2.27 14.11
C SER A 177 -1.20 2.21 15.51
N ALA A 178 -1.65 3.06 16.44
CA ALA A 178 -1.01 3.26 17.74
C ALA A 178 -1.82 2.80 18.97
N SER A 179 -3.08 2.37 18.82
CA SER A 179 -3.97 2.08 19.97
C SER A 179 -4.37 0.60 20.06
N PRO A 180 -4.10 -0.09 21.19
CA PRO A 180 -4.63 -1.43 21.45
C PRO A 180 -6.17 -1.42 21.52
N ARG A 181 -6.82 -2.50 21.07
CA ARG A 181 -8.29 -2.69 21.05
C ARG A 181 -8.97 -2.26 22.36
N ARG A 182 -9.41 -1.01 22.47
CA ARG A 182 -10.62 -0.65 23.21
C ARG A 182 -11.67 -0.36 22.15
N ARG A 183 -12.87 -0.94 22.30
CA ARG A 183 -14.02 -0.64 21.45
C ARG A 183 -14.25 0.87 21.52
N HIS A 184 -13.79 1.59 20.50
CA HIS A 184 -14.03 3.01 20.37
C HIS A 184 -15.49 3.15 19.94
N ALA A 185 -16.37 3.41 20.90
CA ALA A 185 -17.60 4.13 20.60
C ALA A 185 -17.14 5.43 19.94
N GLY A 186 -17.43 5.61 18.66
CA GLY A 186 -17.07 6.81 17.92
C GLY A 186 -17.58 8.07 18.65
N PRO A 187 -16.90 9.21 18.55
CA PRO A 187 -17.39 10.45 19.16
C PRO A 187 -18.79 10.79 18.62
N PRO A 188 -19.68 11.36 19.46
CA PRO A 188 -21.01 11.74 19.03
C PRO A 188 -20.89 12.99 18.18
N TRP A 189 -21.06 12.86 16.88
CA TRP A 189 -21.36 14.01 16.02
C TRP A 189 -22.58 13.68 15.18
N ALA A 190 -23.54 14.60 15.30
CA ALA A 190 -24.74 14.76 14.48
C ALA A 190 -24.37 15.35 13.10
#